data_AF-A0A7X0LFL0-F1
#
_entry.id   AF-A0A7X0LFL0-F1
#
_cell.length_a   1.000
_cell.length_b   1.000
_cell.length_c   1.000
_cell.angle_alpha   90.00
_cell.angle_beta   90.00
_cell.angle_gamma   90.00
#
_symmetry.space_group_name_H-M   'P 1'
#
loop_
_entity.id
_entity.type
_entity.pdbx_description
1 polymer ?
#
loop_
_entity_poly.entity_id
_entity_poly.type
_entity_poly.pdbx_seq_one_letter_code
_entity_poly.pdbx_strand_id
1 'polypeptide(L)'
;MAATRKQASTSTAASAAAKAEAHEEAPGPTEIRSQLVRTELLKAGVWLGLALLVGVCIVLIQPILLIFAGIVMASMLDGGTRLLGRVLPIARAWRLLIVCLSLVAFLVWTMMFAGSQIADQAATLQTVVMAQIERIAAWAADHGMGNFQLDTKTITDNIAGTVGRVTAAVGTVLGGLTSLVMIVVLGIFIAIEPRLYERGVAWMLPMKSRENFYITTARMGFTLRRLMAGRLLGMLVEGVGTWVACLAVGIPMAALMGLLTGLLAFIPNIGAIISGVLLVLVGFSAGTDTGLWAIAIYFIVQTVDGYLIVPMVAKKTVDLAPALVLGAQILFGALLGLMGLFLADPIVAMIKVALEREAERNAGDAQTKTAADS
;
A
#
# COMPACT_ATOMS: atom_id res chain seq x y z
N MET A 1 9.81 -27.92 -108.06
CA MET A 1 9.55 -26.70 -107.26
C MET A 1 8.82 -27.11 -105.98
N ALA A 2 9.16 -26.49 -104.84
CA ALA A 2 8.46 -26.59 -103.54
C ALA A 2 8.86 -27.69 -102.51
N ALA A 3 10.16 -28.05 -102.38
CA ALA A 3 10.61 -28.84 -101.22
C ALA A 3 11.98 -28.43 -100.63
N THR A 4 12.51 -27.25 -100.98
CA THR A 4 13.86 -26.82 -100.54
C THR A 4 13.88 -25.39 -99.98
N ARG A 5 12.72 -24.88 -99.53
CA ARG A 5 12.59 -23.54 -98.91
C ARG A 5 12.14 -23.56 -97.46
N LYS A 6 11.98 -24.75 -96.84
CA LYS A 6 11.44 -24.91 -95.48
C LYS A 6 12.50 -25.20 -94.40
N GLN A 7 13.79 -25.23 -94.77
CA GLN A 7 14.90 -25.46 -93.81
C GLN A 7 15.74 -24.21 -93.52
N ALA A 8 15.53 -23.10 -94.25
CA ALA A 8 16.25 -21.85 -94.00
C ALA A 8 15.55 -20.94 -92.96
N SER A 9 14.29 -21.22 -92.58
CA SER A 9 13.55 -20.40 -91.60
C SER A 9 13.57 -20.97 -90.17
N THR A 10 14.11 -22.17 -89.95
CA THR A 10 14.19 -22.81 -88.62
C THR A 10 15.53 -22.58 -87.93
N SER A 11 16.57 -22.17 -88.66
CA SER A 11 17.90 -21.87 -88.07
C SER A 11 17.93 -20.50 -87.36
N THR A 12 17.21 -19.49 -87.88
CA THR A 12 17.16 -18.16 -87.25
C THR A 12 16.27 -18.14 -85.99
N ALA A 13 15.28 -19.04 -85.89
CA ALA A 13 14.42 -19.15 -84.71
C ALA A 13 15.11 -19.87 -83.53
N ALA A 14 16.05 -20.77 -83.82
CA ALA A 14 16.78 -21.52 -82.78
C ALA A 14 17.92 -20.71 -82.13
N SER A 15 18.50 -19.74 -82.84
CA SER A 15 19.56 -18.86 -82.29
C SER A 15 19.01 -17.72 -81.43
N ALA A 16 17.76 -17.29 -81.64
CA ALA A 16 17.11 -16.26 -80.83
C ALA A 16 16.61 -16.76 -79.46
N ALA A 17 16.49 -18.08 -79.26
CA ALA A 17 16.03 -18.67 -78.00
C ALA A 17 17.17 -18.98 -77.00
N ALA A 18 18.43 -18.90 -77.43
CA ALA A 18 19.60 -19.29 -76.63
C ALA A 18 20.32 -18.12 -75.93
N LYS A 19 19.67 -16.96 -75.81
CA LYS A 19 20.18 -15.80 -75.05
C LYS A 19 19.13 -15.22 -74.10
N ALA A 20 18.36 -16.10 -73.45
CA ALA A 20 17.72 -15.74 -72.19
C ALA A 20 18.80 -15.88 -71.11
N GLU A 21 19.50 -14.77 -70.82
CA GLU A 21 20.32 -14.64 -69.62
C GLU A 21 19.47 -15.12 -68.44
N ALA A 22 19.91 -16.20 -67.78
CA ALA A 22 19.28 -16.65 -66.55
C ALA A 22 19.40 -15.48 -65.56
N HIS A 23 18.29 -14.80 -65.31
CA HIS A 23 18.20 -13.76 -64.31
C HIS A 23 18.49 -14.43 -62.95
N GLU A 24 19.71 -14.27 -62.45
CA GLU A 24 19.99 -14.52 -61.04
C GLU A 24 19.25 -13.44 -60.25
N GLU A 25 18.11 -13.79 -59.68
CA GLU A 25 17.39 -12.95 -58.73
C GLU A 25 18.27 -12.78 -57.48
N ALA A 26 19.05 -11.70 -57.45
CA ALA A 26 19.74 -11.28 -56.25
C ALA A 26 18.73 -10.60 -55.29
N PRO A 27 18.80 -10.88 -53.99
CA PRO A 27 17.86 -10.33 -53.01
C PRO A 27 17.90 -8.80 -53.03
N GLY A 28 16.72 -8.19 -53.01
CA GLY A 28 16.57 -6.74 -53.00
C GLY A 28 17.09 -6.13 -51.68
N PRO A 29 17.46 -4.84 -51.65
CA PRO A 29 18.01 -4.15 -50.47
C PRO A 29 17.06 -4.09 -49.26
N THR A 30 15.83 -4.58 -49.39
CA THR A 30 14.80 -4.65 -48.35
C THR A 30 14.63 -6.06 -47.75
N GLU A 31 15.26 -7.10 -48.31
CA GLU A 31 15.18 -8.46 -47.78
C GLU A 31 16.17 -8.68 -46.62
N ILE A 32 15.71 -8.39 -45.40
CA ILE A 32 16.44 -8.67 -44.16
C ILE A 32 16.32 -10.17 -43.84
N ARG A 33 17.13 -11.01 -44.50
CA ARG A 33 17.17 -12.47 -44.26
C ARG A 33 18.22 -12.91 -43.23
N SER A 34 19.10 -12.03 -42.75
CA SER A 34 20.15 -12.47 -41.84
C SER A 34 19.55 -12.93 -40.50
N GLN A 35 19.75 -14.21 -40.17
CA GLN A 35 19.25 -14.78 -38.91
C GLN A 35 19.76 -14.03 -37.69
N LEU A 36 20.95 -13.41 -37.82
CA LEU A 36 21.53 -12.51 -36.83
C LEU A 36 20.66 -11.27 -36.59
N VAL A 37 20.27 -10.52 -37.62
CA VAL A 37 19.44 -9.32 -37.45
C VAL A 37 18.05 -9.67 -36.93
N ARG A 38 17.45 -10.78 -37.38
CA ARG A 38 16.16 -11.26 -36.85
C ARG A 38 16.23 -11.66 -35.38
N THR A 39 17.29 -12.34 -34.96
CA THR A 39 17.49 -12.76 -33.57
C THR A 39 17.77 -11.56 -32.66
N GLU A 40 18.59 -10.61 -33.12
CA GLU A 40 18.86 -9.38 -32.37
C GLU A 40 17.64 -8.46 -32.30
N LEU A 41 16.82 -8.38 -33.37
CA LEU A 41 15.52 -7.68 -33.33
C LEU A 41 14.54 -8.33 -32.36
N LEU A 42 14.48 -9.66 -32.28
CA LEU A 42 13.63 -10.36 -31.32
C LEU A 42 14.11 -10.15 -29.88
N LYS A 43 15.42 -10.25 -29.61
CA LYS A 43 16.00 -9.94 -28.29
C LYS A 43 15.74 -8.48 -27.92
N ALA A 44 15.98 -7.55 -28.83
CA ALA A 44 15.71 -6.13 -28.62
C ALA A 44 14.22 -5.89 -28.37
N GLY A 45 13.33 -6.55 -29.09
CA GLY A 45 11.89 -6.50 -28.87
C GLY A 45 11.47 -7.06 -27.50
N VAL A 46 12.09 -8.14 -27.03
CA VAL A 46 11.86 -8.69 -25.68
C VAL A 46 12.36 -7.73 -24.61
N TRP A 47 13.57 -7.18 -24.74
CA TRP A 47 14.12 -6.22 -23.78
C TRP A 47 13.34 -4.91 -23.77
N LEU A 48 12.94 -4.39 -24.93
CA LEU A 48 12.13 -3.18 -25.05
C LEU A 48 10.72 -3.43 -24.51
N GLY A 49 10.12 -4.60 -24.79
CA GLY A 49 8.86 -5.03 -24.21
C GLY A 49 8.92 -5.16 -22.69
N LEU A 50 10.01 -5.73 -22.15
CA LEU A 50 10.24 -5.83 -20.70
C LEU A 50 10.41 -4.44 -20.08
N ALA A 51 11.21 -3.56 -20.68
CA ALA A 51 11.41 -2.19 -20.21
C ALA A 51 10.10 -1.38 -20.24
N LEU A 52 9.30 -1.54 -21.30
CA LEU A 52 7.97 -0.94 -21.41
C LEU A 52 7.03 -1.48 -20.33
N LEU A 53 7.02 -2.79 -20.11
CA LEU A 53 6.21 -3.43 -19.07
C LEU A 53 6.59 -2.92 -17.67
N VAL A 54 7.89 -2.84 -17.37
CA VAL A 54 8.38 -2.26 -16.11
C VAL A 54 7.97 -0.80 -15.98
N GLY A 55 8.13 0.00 -17.04
CA GLY A 55 7.70 1.40 -17.06
C GLY A 55 6.19 1.56 -16.81
N VAL A 56 5.36 0.74 -17.45
CA VAL A 56 3.91 0.71 -17.24
C VAL A 56 3.57 0.29 -15.81
N CYS A 57 4.23 -0.73 -15.26
CA CYS A 57 4.04 -1.16 -13.88
C CYS A 57 4.35 -0.03 -12.89
N ILE A 58 5.44 0.72 -13.09
CA ILE A 58 5.82 1.85 -12.23
C ILE A 58 4.75 2.95 -12.28
N VAL A 59 4.27 3.29 -13.48
CA VAL A 59 3.25 4.34 -13.65
C VAL A 59 1.90 3.92 -13.06
N LEU A 60 1.51 2.66 -13.23
CA LEU A 60 0.21 2.15 -12.77
C LEU A 60 0.18 1.80 -11.29
N ILE A 61 1.32 1.74 -10.60
CA ILE A 61 1.37 1.29 -9.21
C ILE A 61 0.56 2.21 -8.28
N GLN A 62 0.59 3.52 -8.51
CA GLN A 62 -0.16 4.48 -7.69
C GLN A 62 -1.68 4.33 -7.89
N PRO A 63 -2.24 4.30 -9.12
CA PRO A 63 -3.64 3.96 -9.34
C PRO A 63 -4.05 2.62 -8.73
N ILE A 64 -3.22 1.58 -8.87
CA ILE A 64 -3.51 0.25 -8.31
C ILE A 64 -3.59 0.31 -6.79
N LEU A 65 -2.69 1.04 -6.13
CA LEU A 65 -2.74 1.24 -4.67
C LEU A 65 -3.96 2.05 -4.24
N LEU A 66 -4.37 3.05 -5.01
CA LEU A 66 -5.62 3.78 -4.73
C LEU A 66 -6.83 2.85 -4.83
N ILE A 67 -6.84 1.96 -5.82
CA ILE A 67 -7.89 0.95 -5.95
C ILE A 67 -7.90 0.01 -4.75
N PHE A 68 -6.72 -0.49 -4.38
CA PHE A 68 -6.56 -1.37 -3.23
C PHE A 68 -6.95 -0.67 -1.92
N ALA A 69 -6.55 0.58 -1.71
CA ALA A 69 -7.00 1.40 -0.59
C ALA A 69 -8.52 1.58 -0.58
N GLY A 70 -9.15 1.77 -1.74
CA GLY A 70 -10.60 1.77 -1.89
C GLY A 70 -11.24 0.45 -1.45
N ILE A 71 -10.63 -0.70 -1.77
CA ILE A 71 -11.09 -2.02 -1.30
C ILE A 71 -10.95 -2.14 0.23
N VAL A 72 -9.83 -1.66 0.80
CA VAL A 72 -9.64 -1.60 2.25
C VAL A 72 -10.70 -0.72 2.90
N MET A 73 -10.96 0.46 2.36
CA MET A 73 -12.00 1.38 2.82
C MET A 73 -13.40 0.76 2.68
N ALA A 74 -13.69 0.06 1.59
CA ALA A 74 -14.95 -0.66 1.40
C ALA A 74 -15.14 -1.75 2.46
N SER A 75 -14.07 -2.43 2.85
CA SER A 75 -14.12 -3.41 3.94
C SER A 75 -14.42 -2.75 5.29
N MET A 76 -13.87 -1.57 5.57
CA MET A 76 -14.18 -0.81 6.79
C MET A 76 -15.67 -0.42 6.82
N LEU A 77 -16.19 0.09 5.70
CA LEU A 77 -17.62 0.42 5.55
C LEU A 77 -18.52 -0.81 5.70
N ASP A 78 -18.21 -1.92 5.01
CA ASP A 78 -18.98 -3.17 5.12
C ASP A 78 -18.90 -3.75 6.55
N GLY A 79 -17.76 -3.62 7.23
CA GLY A 79 -17.61 -3.97 8.65
C GLY A 79 -18.53 -3.15 9.54
N GLY A 80 -18.53 -1.82 9.38
CA GLY A 80 -19.40 -0.90 10.13
C GLY A 80 -20.88 -1.16 9.89
N THR A 81 -21.30 -1.41 8.64
CA THR A 81 -22.71 -1.70 8.33
C THR A 81 -23.21 -3.02 8.91
N ARG A 82 -22.35 -4.04 8.97
CA ARG A 82 -22.67 -5.32 9.62
C ARG A 82 -22.75 -5.17 11.13
N LEU A 83 -21.85 -4.39 11.74
CA LEU A 83 -21.88 -4.09 13.17
C LEU A 83 -23.17 -3.35 13.53
N LEU A 84 -23.51 -2.31 12.78
CA LEU A 84 -24.74 -1.54 12.97
C LEU A 84 -25.99 -2.42 12.79
N GLY A 85 -25.95 -3.37 11.87
CA GLY A 85 -27.02 -4.35 11.67
C GLY A 85 -27.27 -5.31 12.83
N ARG A 86 -26.33 -5.43 13.79
CA ARG A 86 -26.57 -6.18 15.03
C ARG A 86 -27.40 -5.39 16.04
N VAL A 87 -27.41 -4.06 15.93
CA VAL A 87 -28.09 -3.16 16.87
C VAL A 87 -29.40 -2.62 16.26
N LEU A 88 -29.39 -2.28 14.97
CA LEU A 88 -30.51 -1.68 14.25
C LEU A 88 -30.95 -2.58 13.07
N PRO A 89 -32.14 -3.22 13.13
CA PRO A 89 -32.65 -4.09 12.06
C PRO A 89 -33.26 -3.29 10.89
N ILE A 90 -32.46 -2.44 10.24
CA ILE A 90 -32.86 -1.59 9.10
C ILE A 90 -32.30 -2.18 7.79
N ALA A 91 -32.89 -1.84 6.64
CA ALA A 91 -32.37 -2.21 5.32
C ALA A 91 -30.89 -1.80 5.13
N ARG A 92 -30.14 -2.58 4.34
CA ARG A 92 -28.69 -2.42 4.15
C ARG A 92 -28.30 -1.02 3.65
N ALA A 93 -29.08 -0.44 2.75
CA ALA A 93 -28.84 0.89 2.20
C ALA A 93 -28.80 1.98 3.27
N TRP A 94 -29.76 1.99 4.20
CA TRP A 94 -29.81 2.94 5.31
C TRP A 94 -28.65 2.74 6.29
N ARG A 95 -28.28 1.50 6.59
CA ARG A 95 -27.10 1.21 7.41
C ARG A 95 -25.83 1.76 6.78
N LEU A 96 -25.66 1.56 5.46
CA LEU A 96 -24.52 2.12 4.72
C LEU A 96 -24.53 3.64 4.74
N LEU A 97 -25.68 4.27 4.51
CA LEU A 97 -25.83 5.72 4.59
C LEU A 97 -25.38 6.25 5.96
N ILE A 98 -25.86 5.65 7.06
CA ILE A 98 -25.49 6.05 8.42
C ILE A 98 -23.98 5.92 8.62
N VAL A 99 -23.37 4.81 8.19
CA VAL A 99 -21.91 4.59 8.33
C VAL A 99 -21.12 5.60 7.49
N CYS A 100 -21.55 5.89 6.25
CA CYS A 100 -20.91 6.88 5.39
C CYS A 100 -21.00 8.30 5.98
N LEU A 101 -22.19 8.69 6.47
CA LEU A 101 -22.38 9.99 7.14
C LEU A 101 -21.54 10.06 8.42
N SER A 102 -21.47 8.98 9.20
CA SER A 102 -20.63 8.91 10.41
C SER A 102 -19.15 9.05 10.07
N LEU A 103 -18.69 8.41 8.98
CA LEU A 103 -17.32 8.54 8.51
C LEU A 103 -17.02 9.97 8.07
N VAL A 104 -17.88 10.59 7.27
CA VAL A 104 -17.68 11.97 6.82
C VAL A 104 -17.67 12.92 8.02
N ALA A 105 -18.60 12.76 8.97
CA ALA A 105 -18.63 13.53 10.20
C ALA A 105 -17.34 13.33 11.03
N PHE A 106 -16.87 12.08 11.17
CA PHE A 106 -15.62 11.77 11.84
C PHE A 106 -14.40 12.38 11.15
N LEU A 107 -14.33 12.33 9.82
CA LEU A 107 -13.24 12.94 9.04
C LEU A 107 -13.24 14.46 9.18
N VAL A 108 -14.41 15.11 9.07
CA VAL A 108 -14.54 16.56 9.27
C VAL A 108 -14.15 16.95 10.70
N TRP A 109 -14.68 16.24 11.70
CA TRP A 109 -14.35 16.47 13.10
C TRP A 109 -12.85 16.28 13.36
N THR A 110 -12.26 15.20 12.84
CA THR A 110 -10.81 14.93 12.97
C THR A 110 -10.00 16.01 12.26
N MET A 111 -10.36 16.43 11.06
CA MET A 111 -9.65 17.50 10.35
C MET A 111 -9.71 18.84 11.10
N MET A 112 -10.85 19.19 11.69
CA MET A 112 -10.99 20.41 12.48
C MET A 112 -10.22 20.33 13.81
N PHE A 113 -10.38 19.22 14.53
CA PHE A 113 -9.73 19.01 15.83
C PHE A 113 -8.23 18.79 15.69
N ALA A 114 -7.81 17.84 14.86
CA ALA A 114 -6.40 17.60 14.56
C ALA A 114 -5.76 18.81 13.91
N GLY A 115 -6.47 19.48 12.99
CA GLY A 115 -5.95 20.66 12.31
C GLY A 115 -5.63 21.79 13.26
N SER A 116 -6.55 22.13 14.17
CA SER A 116 -6.32 23.13 15.21
C SER A 116 -5.23 22.70 16.19
N GLN A 117 -5.30 21.48 16.73
CA GLN A 117 -4.30 21.00 17.70
C GLN A 117 -2.89 20.93 17.11
N ILE A 118 -2.75 20.43 15.88
CA ILE A 118 -1.46 20.40 15.19
C ILE A 118 -1.01 21.82 14.90
N ALA A 119 -1.85 22.71 14.39
CA ALA A 119 -1.45 24.08 14.07
C ALA A 119 -0.99 24.85 15.33
N ASP A 120 -1.74 24.76 16.43
CA ASP A 120 -1.46 25.49 17.67
C ASP A 120 -0.20 24.95 18.36
N GLN A 121 0.04 23.64 18.28
CA GLN A 121 1.08 22.97 19.05
C GLN A 121 2.30 22.57 18.22
N ALA A 122 2.27 22.65 16.89
CA ALA A 122 3.37 22.28 16.00
C ALA A 122 4.63 23.11 16.26
N ALA A 123 4.48 24.43 16.43
CA ALA A 123 5.62 25.31 16.74
C ALA A 123 6.24 24.95 18.08
N THR A 124 5.43 24.65 19.09
CA THR A 124 5.88 24.19 20.41
C THR A 124 6.60 22.84 20.31
N LEU A 125 6.05 21.89 19.55
CA LEU A 125 6.66 20.57 19.33
C LEU A 125 8.04 20.71 18.69
N GLN A 126 8.15 21.56 17.65
CA GLN A 126 9.42 21.85 17.00
C GLN A 126 10.44 22.39 18.00
N THR A 127 10.03 23.35 18.82
CA THR A 127 10.91 23.98 19.83
C THR A 127 11.36 22.97 20.88
N VAL A 128 10.46 22.10 21.33
CA VAL A 128 10.76 21.01 22.26
C VAL A 128 11.76 20.04 21.63
N VAL A 129 11.54 19.59 20.39
CA VAL A 129 12.44 18.67 19.71
C VAL A 129 13.85 19.28 19.56
N MET A 130 13.95 20.55 19.15
CA MET A 130 15.25 21.24 19.06
C MET A 130 15.96 21.30 20.41
N ALA A 131 15.25 21.72 21.46
CA ALA A 131 15.82 21.84 22.79
C ALA A 131 16.33 20.49 23.32
N GLN A 132 15.63 19.38 23.01
CA GLN A 132 16.09 18.05 23.41
C GLN A 132 17.31 17.59 22.60
N ILE A 133 17.39 17.90 21.31
CA ILE A 133 18.57 17.62 20.49
C ILE A 133 19.80 18.35 21.06
N GLU A 134 19.66 19.64 21.39
CA GLU A 134 20.75 20.43 21.99
C GLU A 134 21.20 19.88 23.34
N ARG A 135 20.26 19.45 24.20
CA ARG A 135 20.58 18.82 25.50
C ARG A 135 21.35 17.52 25.33
N ILE A 136 20.94 16.67 24.39
CA ILE A 136 21.62 15.40 24.10
C ILE A 136 23.02 15.68 23.54
N ALA A 137 23.15 16.66 22.65
CA ALA A 137 24.43 17.05 22.07
C ALA A 137 25.41 17.59 23.13
N ALA A 138 24.92 18.44 24.03
CA ALA A 138 25.70 18.96 25.15
C ALA A 138 26.14 17.85 26.11
N TRP A 139 25.23 16.94 26.46
CA TRP A 139 25.55 15.76 27.27
C TRP A 139 26.60 14.87 26.61
N ALA A 140 26.52 14.66 25.29
CA ALA A 140 27.49 13.86 24.56
C ALA A 140 28.88 14.52 24.54
N ALA A 141 28.93 15.84 24.31
CA ALA A 141 30.16 16.61 24.33
C ALA A 141 30.84 16.58 25.70
N ASP A 142 30.05 16.69 26.78
CA ASP A 142 30.54 16.61 28.17
C ASP A 142 31.12 15.23 28.51
N HIS A 143 30.62 14.17 27.89
CA HIS A 143 31.11 12.79 28.06
C HIS A 143 32.26 12.41 27.11
N GLY A 144 32.89 13.39 26.45
CA GLY A 144 34.07 13.17 25.60
C GLY A 144 33.76 12.51 24.25
N MET A 145 32.49 12.33 23.88
CA MET A 145 32.11 12.13 22.49
C MET A 145 32.24 13.50 21.82
N GLY A 146 33.43 13.82 21.32
CA GLY A 146 33.86 15.16 20.91
C GLY A 146 32.82 15.95 20.12
N ASN A 147 32.92 17.29 20.16
CA ASN A 147 31.93 18.23 19.63
C ASN A 147 31.24 17.70 18.36
N PHE A 148 30.03 17.13 18.54
CA PHE A 148 29.13 16.93 17.43
C PHE A 148 28.86 18.34 16.89
N GLN A 149 29.53 18.71 15.81
CA GLN A 149 29.20 19.88 15.01
C GLN A 149 27.86 19.58 14.34
N LEU A 150 26.81 19.59 15.15
CA LEU A 150 25.45 19.62 14.66
C LEU A 150 25.34 20.95 13.93
N ASP A 151 25.20 20.88 12.62
CA ASP A 151 24.76 22.03 11.85
C ASP A 151 23.29 22.29 12.25
N THR A 152 23.14 23.01 13.36
CA THR A 152 21.85 23.36 13.96
C THR A 152 20.99 24.10 12.94
N LYS A 153 21.59 24.82 11.98
CA LYS A 153 20.87 25.47 10.89
C LYS A 153 20.27 24.44 9.94
N THR A 154 21.05 23.48 9.45
CA THR A 154 20.53 22.40 8.59
C THR A 154 19.47 21.55 9.30
N ILE A 155 19.64 21.22 10.58
CA ILE A 155 18.64 20.45 11.35
C ILE A 155 17.36 21.28 11.56
N THR A 156 17.50 22.55 11.92
CA THR A 156 16.36 23.46 12.11
C THR A 156 15.62 23.68 10.80
N ASP A 157 16.32 23.89 9.68
CA ASP A 157 15.70 24.08 8.36
C ASP A 157 14.97 22.80 7.89
N ASN A 158 15.54 21.61 8.15
CA ASN A 158 14.89 20.34 7.83
C ASN A 158 13.65 20.09 8.70
N ILE A 159 13.71 20.40 10.00
CA ILE A 159 12.58 20.19 10.91
C ILE A 159 11.51 21.26 10.69
N ALA A 160 11.88 22.53 10.55
CA ALA A 160 10.97 23.62 10.19
C ALA A 160 10.30 23.35 8.84
N GLY A 161 11.07 22.89 7.84
CA GLY A 161 10.53 22.50 6.54
C GLY A 161 9.63 21.28 6.60
N THR A 162 9.88 20.33 7.52
CA THR A 162 9.02 19.15 7.70
C THR A 162 7.74 19.50 8.45
N VAL A 163 7.83 20.23 9.56
CA VAL A 163 6.69 20.74 10.31
C VAL A 163 5.85 21.66 9.44
N GLY A 164 6.48 22.60 8.73
CA GLY A 164 5.81 23.48 7.77
C GLY A 164 5.09 22.70 6.66
N ARG A 165 5.68 21.62 6.13
CA ARG A 165 5.01 20.72 5.17
C ARG A 165 3.84 19.96 5.78
N VAL A 166 3.95 19.49 7.02
CA VAL A 166 2.86 18.80 7.73
C VAL A 166 1.71 19.78 8.01
N THR A 167 2.00 20.95 8.57
CA THR A 167 0.98 21.99 8.83
C THR A 167 0.38 22.53 7.54
N ALA A 168 1.18 22.71 6.50
CA ALA A 168 0.69 23.07 5.17
C ALA A 168 -0.13 21.95 4.55
N ALA A 169 0.20 20.66 4.72
CA ALA A 169 -0.63 19.56 4.22
C ALA A 169 -1.98 19.47 4.95
N VAL A 170 -1.99 19.82 6.24
CA VAL A 170 -3.19 19.95 7.05
C VAL A 170 -4.03 21.17 6.63
N GLY A 171 -3.39 22.30 6.29
CA GLY A 171 -4.07 23.54 5.87
C GLY A 171 -4.43 23.61 4.37
N THR A 172 -3.67 22.95 3.50
CA THR A 172 -3.88 22.85 2.05
C THR A 172 -4.46 21.48 1.73
N VAL A 173 -5.73 21.35 2.09
CA VAL A 173 -6.59 20.17 1.94
C VAL A 173 -6.87 19.84 0.45
N LEU A 174 -5.97 20.11 -0.50
CA LEU A 174 -6.25 19.95 -1.95
C LEU A 174 -5.49 18.78 -2.59
N GLY A 175 -4.21 18.61 -2.29
CA GLY A 175 -3.38 17.56 -2.90
C GLY A 175 -3.66 16.16 -2.35
N GLY A 176 -3.45 15.96 -1.04
CA GLY A 176 -3.71 14.67 -0.38
C GLY A 176 -5.21 14.35 -0.23
N LEU A 177 -6.06 15.38 -0.20
CA LEU A 177 -7.52 15.20 -0.18
C LEU A 177 -7.99 14.51 -1.45
N THR A 178 -7.42 14.79 -2.62
CA THR A 178 -7.87 14.16 -3.86
C THR A 178 -7.74 12.64 -3.78
N SER A 179 -6.61 12.13 -3.28
CA SER A 179 -6.42 10.70 -3.05
C SER A 179 -7.37 10.16 -1.97
N LEU A 180 -7.54 10.88 -0.85
CA LEU A 180 -8.45 10.47 0.22
C LEU A 180 -9.91 10.41 -0.26
N VAL A 181 -10.37 11.44 -0.95
CA VAL A 181 -11.70 11.52 -1.56
C VAL A 181 -11.87 10.38 -2.56
N MET A 182 -10.87 10.10 -3.39
CA MET A 182 -10.92 8.97 -4.33
C MET A 182 -11.04 7.63 -3.59
N ILE A 183 -10.27 7.43 -2.51
CA ILE A 183 -10.34 6.22 -1.68
C ILE A 183 -11.72 6.08 -1.04
N VAL A 184 -12.28 7.17 -0.50
CA VAL A 184 -13.61 7.18 0.12
C VAL A 184 -14.68 6.91 -0.92
N VAL A 185 -14.67 7.61 -2.06
CA VAL A 185 -15.62 7.44 -3.16
C VAL A 185 -15.58 6.01 -3.70
N LEU A 186 -14.38 5.48 -3.99
CA LEU A 186 -14.22 4.11 -4.46
C LEU A 186 -14.66 3.10 -3.41
N GLY A 187 -14.31 3.33 -2.14
CA GLY A 187 -14.74 2.51 -1.02
C GLY A 187 -16.26 2.47 -0.88
N ILE A 188 -16.93 3.61 -1.02
CA ILE A 188 -18.39 3.72 -1.01
C ILE A 188 -18.99 2.93 -2.19
N PHE A 189 -18.52 3.15 -3.42
CA PHE A 189 -19.02 2.44 -4.60
C PHE A 189 -18.89 0.93 -4.46
N ILE A 190 -17.73 0.44 -4.02
CA ILE A 190 -17.49 -0.99 -3.77
C ILE A 190 -18.38 -1.51 -2.63
N ALA A 191 -18.59 -0.74 -1.55
CA ALA A 191 -19.42 -1.14 -0.42
C ALA A 191 -20.92 -1.22 -0.76
N ILE A 192 -21.42 -0.39 -1.69
CA ILE A 192 -22.82 -0.42 -2.14
C ILE A 192 -23.14 -1.78 -2.77
N GLU A 193 -22.37 -2.23 -3.77
CA GLU A 193 -22.59 -3.50 -4.46
C GLU A 193 -21.31 -4.34 -4.62
N PRO A 194 -20.79 -4.95 -3.53
CA PRO A 194 -19.54 -5.73 -3.60
C PRO A 194 -19.64 -6.92 -4.57
N ARG A 195 -20.83 -7.55 -4.65
CA ARG A 195 -21.11 -8.67 -5.55
C ARG A 195 -21.02 -8.29 -7.03
N LEU A 196 -21.29 -7.04 -7.39
CA LEU A 196 -21.18 -6.58 -8.77
C LEU A 196 -19.73 -6.63 -9.24
N TYR A 197 -18.81 -6.11 -8.41
CA TYR A 197 -17.37 -6.11 -8.68
C TYR A 197 -16.79 -7.53 -8.66
N GLU A 198 -17.15 -8.36 -7.67
CA GLU A 198 -16.74 -9.77 -7.61
C GLU A 198 -17.17 -10.54 -8.87
N ARG A 199 -18.41 -10.35 -9.33
CA ARG A 199 -18.92 -10.98 -10.55
C ARG A 199 -18.21 -10.50 -11.81
N GLY A 200 -17.88 -9.21 -11.89
CA GLY A 200 -17.12 -8.64 -13.01
C GLY A 200 -15.76 -9.32 -13.15
N VAL A 201 -15.00 -9.43 -12.06
CA VAL A 201 -13.70 -10.10 -12.06
C VAL A 201 -13.83 -11.60 -12.33
N ALA A 202 -14.80 -12.28 -11.70
CA ALA A 202 -15.04 -13.70 -11.92
C ALA A 202 -15.39 -14.03 -13.38
N TRP A 203 -16.00 -13.10 -14.12
CA TRP A 203 -16.34 -13.30 -15.53
C TRP A 203 -15.09 -13.41 -16.43
N MET A 204 -14.01 -12.72 -16.07
CA MET A 204 -12.71 -12.78 -16.77
C MET A 204 -11.95 -14.10 -16.52
N LEU A 205 -12.36 -14.88 -15.51
CA LEU A 205 -11.73 -16.14 -15.16
C LEU A 205 -12.37 -17.33 -15.88
N PRO A 206 -11.61 -18.40 -16.16
CA PRO A 206 -12.14 -19.67 -16.65
C PRO A 206 -13.25 -20.21 -15.73
N MET A 207 -14.28 -20.83 -16.32
CA MET A 207 -15.46 -21.31 -15.58
C MET A 207 -15.10 -22.21 -14.39
N LYS A 208 -14.11 -23.10 -14.55
CA LYS A 208 -13.63 -24.03 -13.52
C LYS A 208 -13.04 -23.32 -12.29
N SER A 209 -12.57 -22.08 -12.44
CA SER A 209 -11.91 -21.32 -11.38
C SER A 209 -12.84 -20.35 -10.65
N ARG A 210 -14.06 -20.12 -11.16
CA ARG A 210 -14.99 -19.09 -10.63
C ARG A 210 -15.44 -19.37 -9.21
N GLU A 211 -15.82 -20.61 -8.91
CA GLU A 211 -16.22 -21.01 -7.55
C GLU A 211 -15.09 -20.78 -6.54
N ASN A 212 -13.88 -21.23 -6.89
CA ASN A 212 -12.68 -21.02 -6.08
C ASN A 212 -12.40 -19.52 -5.84
N PHE A 213 -12.55 -18.70 -6.87
CA PHE A 213 -12.40 -17.25 -6.76
C PHE A 213 -13.39 -16.63 -5.77
N TYR A 214 -14.67 -17.02 -5.82
CA TYR A 214 -15.67 -16.52 -4.87
C TYR A 214 -15.35 -16.92 -3.43
N ILE A 215 -14.92 -18.18 -3.20
CA ILE A 215 -14.55 -18.65 -1.86
C ILE A 215 -13.34 -17.87 -1.33
N THR A 216 -12.30 -17.72 -2.15
CA THR A 216 -11.07 -17.00 -1.76
C THR A 216 -11.35 -15.53 -1.48
N THR A 217 -12.10 -14.86 -2.36
CA THR A 217 -12.48 -13.44 -2.19
C THR A 217 -13.35 -13.24 -0.94
N ALA A 218 -14.26 -14.17 -0.65
CA ALA A 218 -15.07 -14.12 0.56
C ALA A 218 -14.22 -14.23 1.85
N ARG A 219 -13.21 -15.11 1.87
CA ARG A 219 -12.28 -15.23 2.99
C ARG A 219 -11.39 -13.99 3.13
N MET A 220 -10.85 -13.49 2.02
CA MET A 220 -10.09 -12.23 1.98
C MET A 220 -10.90 -11.06 2.56
N GLY A 221 -12.14 -10.88 2.10
CA GLY A 221 -13.03 -9.83 2.60
C GLY A 221 -13.38 -10.00 4.09
N PHE A 222 -13.51 -11.24 4.58
CA PHE A 222 -13.70 -11.49 6.02
C PHE A 222 -12.46 -11.13 6.85
N THR A 223 -11.28 -11.55 6.41
CA THR A 223 -10.01 -11.20 7.05
C THR A 223 -9.82 -9.69 7.07
N LEU A 224 -10.02 -9.01 5.95
CA LEU A 224 -9.78 -7.59 5.83
C LEU A 224 -10.71 -6.77 6.74
N ARG A 225 -12.00 -7.12 6.78
CA ARG A 225 -12.96 -6.49 7.71
C ARG A 225 -12.54 -6.61 9.17
N ARG A 226 -12.09 -7.79 9.59
CA ARG A 226 -11.68 -8.03 10.98
C ARG A 226 -10.36 -7.35 11.31
N LEU A 227 -9.39 -7.39 10.40
CA LEU A 227 -8.11 -6.71 10.52
C LEU A 227 -8.35 -5.21 10.71
N MET A 228 -9.15 -4.61 9.83
CA MET A 228 -9.46 -3.18 9.90
C MET A 228 -10.30 -2.79 11.13
N ALA A 229 -11.26 -3.62 11.54
CA ALA A 229 -11.99 -3.39 12.79
C ALA A 229 -11.06 -3.42 14.01
N GLY A 230 -10.10 -4.35 14.01
CA GLY A 230 -9.06 -4.42 15.01
C GLY A 230 -8.15 -3.21 15.02
N ARG A 231 -7.75 -2.73 13.84
CA ARG A 231 -6.91 -1.54 13.71
C ARG A 231 -7.61 -0.30 14.23
N LEU A 232 -8.87 -0.08 13.86
CA LEU A 232 -9.67 1.03 14.37
C LEU A 232 -9.86 0.98 15.89
N LEU A 233 -10.04 -0.21 16.46
CA LEU A 233 -10.10 -0.38 17.91
C LEU A 233 -8.76 -0.03 18.57
N GLY A 234 -7.65 -0.51 18.00
CA GLY A 234 -6.29 -0.20 18.44
C GLY A 234 -6.03 1.30 18.46
N MET A 235 -6.28 1.98 17.34
CA MET A 235 -6.15 3.43 17.22
C MET A 235 -6.92 4.19 18.29
N LEU A 236 -8.16 3.77 18.58
CA LEU A 236 -9.00 4.42 19.58
C LEU A 236 -8.47 4.18 20.99
N VAL A 237 -8.09 2.94 21.32
CA VAL A 237 -7.59 2.59 22.65
C VAL A 237 -6.22 3.22 22.91
N GLU A 238 -5.29 3.14 21.97
CA GLU A 238 -3.97 3.74 22.07
C GLU A 238 -4.04 5.27 22.13
N GLY A 239 -4.91 5.88 21.31
CA GLY A 239 -5.05 7.33 21.27
C GLY A 239 -5.69 7.90 22.53
N VAL A 240 -6.85 7.37 22.92
CA VAL A 240 -7.55 7.80 24.16
C VAL A 240 -6.74 7.41 25.39
N GLY A 241 -6.15 6.21 25.41
CA GLY A 241 -5.32 5.74 26.51
C GLY A 241 -4.11 6.65 26.72
N THR A 242 -3.39 6.98 25.65
CA THR A 242 -2.25 7.93 25.73
C THR A 242 -2.72 9.32 26.16
N TRP A 243 -3.83 9.83 25.62
CA TRP A 243 -4.37 11.13 26.00
C TRP A 243 -4.66 11.21 27.51
N VAL A 244 -5.41 10.24 28.03
CA VAL A 244 -5.79 10.17 29.45
C VAL A 244 -4.58 9.98 30.34
N ALA A 245 -3.64 9.11 29.96
CA ALA A 245 -2.41 8.88 30.72
C ALA A 245 -1.53 10.14 30.78
N CYS A 246 -1.38 10.85 29.66
CA CYS A 246 -0.66 12.12 29.62
C CYS A 246 -1.31 13.18 30.50
N LEU A 247 -2.65 13.29 30.46
CA LEU A 247 -3.39 14.21 31.34
C LEU A 247 -3.20 13.88 32.83
N ALA A 248 -3.20 12.60 33.20
CA ALA A 248 -3.05 12.17 34.59
C ALA A 248 -1.68 12.50 35.18
N VAL A 249 -0.62 12.40 34.37
CA VAL A 249 0.77 12.70 34.78
C VAL A 249 1.11 14.19 34.61
N GLY A 250 0.34 14.93 33.81
CA GLY A 250 0.63 16.33 33.50
C GLY A 250 1.65 16.50 32.38
N ILE A 251 1.73 15.55 31.44
CA ILE A 251 2.55 15.68 30.24
C ILE A 251 1.94 16.78 29.35
N PRO A 252 2.73 17.77 28.90
CA PRO A 252 2.26 18.80 28.00
C PRO A 252 1.67 18.21 26.72
N MET A 253 0.79 18.95 26.05
CA MET A 253 0.30 18.55 24.71
C MET A 253 -0.40 17.19 24.73
N ALA A 254 -0.99 16.78 25.87
CA ALA A 254 -1.60 15.48 26.06
C ALA A 254 -2.61 15.10 24.96
N ALA A 255 -3.45 16.06 24.55
CA ALA A 255 -4.43 15.85 23.48
C ALA A 255 -3.76 15.60 22.13
N LEU A 256 -2.69 16.34 21.80
CA LEU A 256 -1.91 16.12 20.59
C LEU A 256 -1.19 14.78 20.64
N MET A 257 -0.60 14.40 21.78
CA MET A 257 0.10 13.12 21.92
C MET A 257 -0.85 11.95 21.78
N GLY A 258 -2.05 12.01 22.38
CA GLY A 258 -3.09 11.02 22.18
C GLY A 258 -3.57 10.93 20.74
N LEU A 259 -3.81 12.08 20.10
CA LEU A 259 -4.19 12.14 18.68
C LEU A 259 -3.12 11.54 17.77
N LEU A 260 -1.85 11.94 17.93
CA LEU A 260 -0.74 11.42 17.13
C LEU A 260 -0.57 9.93 17.37
N THR A 261 -0.58 9.48 18.62
CA THR A 261 -0.46 8.05 18.96
C THR A 261 -1.58 7.26 18.31
N GLY A 262 -2.84 7.69 18.45
CA GLY A 262 -3.97 7.02 17.83
C GLY A 262 -3.93 7.01 16.30
N LEU A 263 -3.51 8.11 15.66
CA LEU A 263 -3.41 8.17 14.19
C LEU A 263 -2.25 7.31 13.65
N LEU A 264 -1.09 7.41 14.31
CA LEU A 264 0.11 6.65 13.94
C LEU A 264 -0.07 5.16 14.25
N ALA A 265 -0.88 4.81 15.24
CA ALA A 265 -1.38 3.46 15.49
C ALA A 265 -2.26 2.92 14.36
N PHE A 266 -2.30 3.52 13.16
CA PHE A 266 -2.70 2.82 11.94
C PHE A 266 -1.54 2.07 11.26
N ILE A 267 -0.28 2.50 11.45
CA ILE A 267 0.92 1.87 10.86
C ILE A 267 1.64 1.02 11.91
N PRO A 268 1.56 -0.32 11.87
CA PRO A 268 2.16 -1.18 12.90
C PRO A 268 3.64 -0.87 13.10
N ASN A 269 4.17 -1.04 14.32
CA ASN A 269 5.59 -0.84 14.66
C ASN A 269 6.14 0.59 14.46
N ILE A 270 6.16 1.10 13.22
CA ILE A 270 6.65 2.44 12.86
C ILE A 270 5.84 3.52 13.58
N GLY A 271 4.52 3.40 13.60
CA GLY A 271 3.66 4.36 14.27
C GLY A 271 3.89 4.39 15.79
N ALA A 272 4.02 3.22 16.40
CA ALA A 272 4.34 3.08 17.82
C ALA A 272 5.71 3.68 18.17
N ILE A 273 6.74 3.42 17.36
CA ILE A 273 8.09 3.96 17.59
C ILE A 273 8.08 5.49 17.48
N ILE A 274 7.51 6.04 16.40
CA ILE A 274 7.49 7.49 16.18
C ILE A 274 6.69 8.20 17.27
N SER A 275 5.48 7.72 17.59
CA SER A 275 4.65 8.32 18.66
C SER A 275 5.30 8.18 20.03
N GLY A 276 5.92 7.04 20.35
CA GLY A 276 6.65 6.82 21.59
C GLY A 276 7.84 7.77 21.75
N VAL A 277 8.64 7.94 20.70
CA VAL A 277 9.76 8.91 20.70
C VAL A 277 9.25 10.33 20.95
N LEU A 278 8.21 10.76 20.23
CA LEU A 278 7.62 12.09 20.43
C LEU A 278 7.07 12.26 21.86
N LEU A 279 6.34 11.27 22.36
CA LEU A 279 5.79 11.29 23.72
C LEU A 279 6.89 11.44 24.77
N VAL A 280 7.97 10.68 24.65
CA VAL A 280 9.10 10.72 25.58
C VAL A 280 9.83 12.07 25.51
N LEU A 281 10.08 12.59 24.30
CA LEU A 281 10.68 13.93 24.12
C LEU A 281 9.83 15.03 24.76
N VAL A 282 8.51 14.98 24.58
CA VAL A 282 7.58 15.93 25.18
C VAL A 282 7.54 15.76 26.71
N GLY A 283 7.57 14.54 27.21
CA GLY A 283 7.66 14.27 28.65
C GLY A 283 8.90 14.90 29.29
N PHE A 284 10.08 14.69 28.70
CA PHE A 284 11.33 15.28 29.17
C PHE A 284 11.41 16.81 29.02
N SER A 285 10.52 17.42 28.22
CA SER A 285 10.43 18.88 28.14
C SER A 285 9.83 19.50 29.41
N ALA A 286 8.98 18.76 30.12
CA ALA A 286 8.36 19.19 31.37
C ALA A 286 9.20 18.86 32.62
N GLY A 287 10.17 17.95 32.51
CA GLY A 287 11.05 17.56 33.60
C GLY A 287 11.52 16.12 33.46
N THR A 288 12.55 15.74 34.23
CA THR A 288 13.10 14.37 34.22
C THR A 288 12.09 13.35 34.74
N ASP A 289 11.37 13.66 35.83
CA ASP A 289 10.34 12.79 36.40
C ASP A 289 9.19 12.57 35.41
N THR A 290 8.66 13.64 34.82
CA THR A 290 7.62 13.57 33.78
C THR A 290 8.08 12.78 32.55
N GLY A 291 9.35 12.90 32.16
CA GLY A 291 9.95 12.12 31.09
C GLY A 291 10.02 10.62 31.39
N LEU A 292 10.37 10.23 32.63
CA LEU A 292 10.35 8.83 33.06
C LEU A 292 8.93 8.26 33.07
N TRP A 293 7.94 9.05 33.50
CA TRP A 293 6.54 8.67 33.39
C TRP A 293 6.09 8.54 31.93
N ALA A 294 6.56 9.39 31.02
CA ALA A 294 6.26 9.26 29.59
C ALA A 294 6.79 7.93 29.02
N ILE A 295 7.98 7.50 29.43
CA ILE A 295 8.53 6.17 29.09
C ILE A 295 7.63 5.05 29.65
N ALA A 296 7.22 5.16 30.92
CA ALA A 296 6.34 4.17 31.55
C ALA A 296 4.98 4.09 30.82
N ILE A 297 4.38 5.23 30.47
CA ILE A 297 3.14 5.29 29.69
C ILE A 297 3.32 4.62 28.33
N TYR A 298 4.40 4.91 27.62
CA TYR A 298 4.70 4.26 26.35
C TYR A 298 4.70 2.73 26.50
N PHE A 299 5.45 2.19 27.46
CA PHE A 299 5.49 0.74 27.68
C PHE A 299 4.13 0.16 28.11
N ILE A 300 3.35 0.86 28.93
CA ILE A 300 2.01 0.43 29.32
C ILE A 300 1.10 0.36 28.10
N VAL A 301 1.06 1.40 27.28
CA VAL A 301 0.22 1.46 26.07
C VAL A 301 0.62 0.35 25.11
N GLN A 302 1.92 0.15 24.86
CA GLN A 302 2.41 -0.94 24.01
C GLN A 302 2.12 -2.33 24.58
N THR A 303 2.15 -2.48 25.91
CA THR A 303 1.78 -3.74 26.57
C THR A 303 0.29 -4.03 26.40
N VAL A 304 -0.55 -3.01 26.56
CA VAL A 304 -1.99 -3.13 26.31
C VAL A 304 -2.27 -3.51 24.85
N ASP A 305 -1.59 -2.86 23.90
CA ASP A 305 -1.72 -3.22 22.49
C ASP A 305 -1.31 -4.68 22.23
N GLY A 306 -0.11 -5.07 22.65
CA GLY A 306 0.43 -6.41 22.41
C GLY A 306 -0.31 -7.55 23.10
N TYR A 307 -0.83 -7.35 24.32
CA TYR A 307 -1.46 -8.42 25.11
C TYR A 307 -2.99 -8.42 25.08
N LEU A 308 -3.64 -7.28 24.87
CA LEU A 308 -5.11 -7.20 24.86
C LEU A 308 -5.62 -7.00 23.44
N ILE A 309 -5.15 -5.96 22.75
CA ILE A 309 -5.72 -5.54 21.46
C ILE A 309 -5.37 -6.56 20.38
N VAL A 310 -4.08 -6.84 20.17
CA VAL A 310 -3.62 -7.79 19.15
C VAL A 310 -4.31 -9.14 19.30
N PRO A 311 -4.37 -9.80 20.48
CA PRO A 311 -5.05 -11.08 20.61
C PRO A 311 -6.57 -11.02 20.41
N MET A 312 -7.24 -9.94 20.79
CA MET A 312 -8.68 -9.76 20.54
C MET A 312 -9.00 -9.73 19.05
N VAL A 313 -8.09 -9.17 18.24
CA VAL A 313 -8.19 -9.11 16.78
C VAL A 313 -7.76 -10.45 16.16
N ALA A 314 -6.58 -10.94 16.57
CA ALA A 314 -5.90 -12.11 16.04
C ALA A 314 -6.62 -13.43 16.28
N LYS A 315 -7.37 -13.59 17.39
CA LYS A 315 -8.07 -14.84 17.76
C LYS A 315 -8.97 -15.43 16.67
N LYS A 316 -9.30 -14.69 15.62
CA LYS A 316 -10.13 -15.13 14.48
C LYS A 316 -9.66 -14.51 13.14
N THR A 317 -8.41 -14.06 13.04
CA THR A 317 -7.82 -13.51 11.80
C THR A 317 -6.51 -14.20 11.45
N VAL A 318 -5.89 -13.73 10.38
CA VAL A 318 -4.58 -14.16 9.89
C VAL A 318 -3.51 -13.80 10.93
N ASP A 319 -2.80 -14.81 11.42
CA ASP A 319 -1.64 -14.65 12.31
C ASP A 319 -0.41 -14.23 11.49
N LEU A 320 -0.13 -12.92 11.45
CA LEU A 320 1.01 -12.39 10.69
C LEU A 320 2.25 -12.35 11.58
N ALA A 321 3.31 -13.02 11.14
CA ALA A 321 4.60 -12.93 11.81
C ALA A 321 5.06 -11.46 11.87
N PRO A 322 5.43 -10.91 13.05
CA PRO A 322 5.81 -9.51 13.18
C PRO A 322 6.94 -9.08 12.24
N ALA A 323 7.92 -9.97 12.02
CA ALA A 323 9.03 -9.74 11.09
C ALA A 323 8.55 -9.60 9.63
N LEU A 324 7.51 -10.32 9.23
CA LEU A 324 6.92 -10.21 7.89
C LEU A 324 6.22 -8.86 7.70
N VAL A 325 5.47 -8.41 8.71
CA VAL A 325 4.81 -7.10 8.69
C VAL A 325 5.85 -5.99 8.61
N LEU A 326 6.87 -6.02 9.47
CA LEU A 326 7.98 -5.07 9.45
C LEU A 326 8.72 -5.06 8.10
N GLY A 327 9.07 -6.24 7.57
CA GLY A 327 9.74 -6.37 6.29
C GLY A 327 8.90 -5.79 5.14
N ALA A 328 7.60 -6.09 5.12
CA ALA A 328 6.69 -5.54 4.13
C ALA A 328 6.50 -4.03 4.26
N GLN A 329 6.49 -3.49 5.48
CA GLN A 329 6.43 -2.05 5.72
C GLN A 329 7.65 -1.32 5.19
N ILE A 330 8.85 -1.86 5.45
CA ILE A 330 10.10 -1.31 4.92
C ILE A 330 10.09 -1.38 3.38
N LEU A 331 9.71 -2.53 2.82
CA LEU A 331 9.69 -2.76 1.38
C LEU A 331 8.68 -1.86 0.66
N PHE A 332 7.41 -1.89 1.06
CA PHE A 332 6.35 -1.09 0.43
C PHE A 332 6.47 0.39 0.75
N GLY A 333 6.99 0.75 1.93
CA GLY A 333 7.33 2.13 2.27
C GLY A 333 8.41 2.70 1.35
N ALA A 334 9.45 1.93 1.06
CA ALA A 334 10.52 2.34 0.14
C ALA A 334 10.06 2.40 -1.32
N LEU A 335 9.29 1.40 -1.78
CA LEU A 335 8.86 1.30 -3.18
C LEU A 335 7.70 2.24 -3.53
N LEU A 336 6.74 2.40 -2.62
CA LEU A 336 5.43 2.99 -2.89
C LEU A 336 5.14 4.20 -1.99
N GLY A 337 6.11 4.60 -1.18
CA GLY A 337 6.01 5.71 -0.24
C GLY A 337 5.01 5.44 0.89
N LEU A 338 4.43 6.53 1.38
CA LEU A 338 3.53 6.54 2.54
C LEU A 338 2.31 5.63 2.31
N MET A 339 1.75 5.61 1.09
CA MET A 339 0.60 4.75 0.77
C MET A 339 0.94 3.25 0.90
N GLY A 340 2.12 2.83 0.43
CA GLY A 340 2.58 1.45 0.57
C GLY A 340 2.80 1.06 2.02
N LEU A 341 3.36 1.96 2.82
CA LEU A 341 3.55 1.73 4.25
C LEU A 341 2.23 1.51 4.98
N PHE A 342 1.20 2.31 4.67
CA PHE A 342 -0.15 2.18 5.23
C PHE A 342 -0.84 0.89 4.80
N LEU A 343 -0.68 0.50 3.54
CA LEU A 343 -1.35 -0.68 2.97
C LEU A 343 -0.57 -1.98 3.16
N ALA A 344 0.65 -1.92 3.70
CA ALA A 344 1.53 -3.08 3.84
C ALA A 344 0.84 -4.25 4.55
N ASP A 345 0.22 -3.98 5.70
CA ASP A 345 -0.43 -5.01 6.52
C ASP A 345 -1.66 -5.64 5.81
N PRO A 346 -2.62 -4.86 5.29
CA PRO A 346 -3.66 -5.39 4.39
C PRO A 346 -3.15 -6.20 3.21
N ILE A 347 -2.11 -5.74 2.51
CA ILE A 347 -1.53 -6.43 1.34
C ILE A 347 -1.00 -7.79 1.77
N VAL A 348 -0.18 -7.83 2.84
CA VAL A 348 0.39 -9.07 3.37
C VAL A 348 -0.71 -10.03 3.82
N ALA A 349 -1.74 -9.54 4.52
CA ALA A 349 -2.87 -10.35 4.94
C ALA A 349 -3.59 -10.99 3.75
N MET A 350 -3.83 -10.23 2.67
CA MET A 350 -4.49 -10.75 1.47
C MET A 350 -3.61 -11.77 0.75
N ILE A 351 -2.31 -11.50 0.60
CA ILE A 351 -1.36 -12.45 0.00
C ILE A 351 -1.34 -13.74 0.81
N LYS A 352 -1.27 -13.67 2.14
CA LYS A 352 -1.27 -14.86 2.99
C LYS A 352 -2.54 -15.69 2.81
N VAL A 353 -3.73 -15.06 2.81
CA VAL A 353 -5.00 -15.78 2.56
C VAL A 353 -5.01 -16.43 1.17
N ALA A 354 -4.46 -15.76 0.15
CA ALA A 354 -4.36 -16.33 -1.19
C ALA A 354 -3.51 -17.60 -1.21
N LEU A 355 -2.32 -17.53 -0.60
CA LEU A 355 -1.37 -18.65 -0.54
C LEU A 355 -1.91 -19.82 0.29
N GLU A 356 -2.56 -19.56 1.43
CA GLU A 356 -3.21 -20.59 2.24
C GLU A 356 -4.31 -21.31 1.43
N ARG A 357 -5.13 -20.56 0.69
CA ARG A 357 -6.17 -21.13 -0.18
C ARG A 357 -5.60 -21.96 -1.31
N GLU A 358 -4.49 -21.52 -1.89
CA GLU A 358 -3.79 -22.28 -2.93
C GLU A 358 -3.17 -23.57 -2.38
N ALA A 359 -2.56 -23.51 -1.20
CA ALA A 359 -2.05 -24.69 -0.50
C ALA A 359 -3.16 -25.71 -0.16
N GLU A 360 -4.30 -25.23 0.37
CA GLU A 360 -5.49 -26.07 0.63
C GLU A 360 -5.97 -26.79 -0.64
N ARG A 361 -6.00 -26.08 -1.78
CA ARG A 361 -6.42 -26.65 -3.07
C ARG A 361 -5.46 -27.74 -3.52
N ASN A 362 -4.16 -27.44 -3.52
CA ASN A 362 -3.14 -28.38 -3.98
C ASN A 362 -3.11 -29.66 -3.10
N ALA A 363 -3.39 -29.52 -1.80
CA ALA A 363 -3.53 -30.67 -0.89
C ALA A 363 -4.78 -31.52 -1.19
N GLY A 364 -5.92 -30.89 -1.50
CA GLY A 364 -7.15 -31.59 -1.89
C GLY A 364 -7.00 -32.35 -3.22
N ASP A 365 -6.32 -31.74 -4.20
CA ASP A 365 -6.04 -32.38 -5.49
C ASP A 365 -5.11 -33.61 -5.32
N ALA A 366 -4.12 -33.51 -4.43
CA ALA A 366 -3.23 -34.63 -4.12
C ALA A 366 -3.98 -35.80 -3.48
N GLN A 367 -4.86 -35.54 -2.51
CA GLN A 367 -5.67 -36.58 -1.85
C GLN A 367 -6.63 -37.28 -2.82
N THR A 368 -7.25 -36.51 -3.72
CA THR A 368 -8.16 -37.05 -4.73
C THR A 368 -7.42 -37.98 -5.71
N LYS A 369 -6.18 -37.62 -6.06
CA LYS A 369 -5.33 -38.45 -6.91
C LYS A 369 -4.91 -39.76 -6.21
N THR A 370 -4.49 -39.68 -4.96
CA THR A 370 -4.12 -40.89 -4.17
C THR A 370 -5.30 -41.84 -3.99
N ALA A 371 -6.52 -41.34 -3.79
CA ALA A 371 -7.72 -42.16 -3.66
C ALA A 371 -8.20 -42.77 -5.00
N ALA A 372 -7.81 -42.19 -6.14
CA ALA A 372 -8.09 -42.78 -7.46
C ALA A 372 -7.08 -43.86 -7.86
N ASP A 373 -5.87 -43.83 -7.27
CA ASP A 373 -4.81 -44.79 -7.51
C ASP A 373 -4.86 -46.01 -6.55
N SER A 374 -5.71 -45.97 -5.51
CA SER A 374 -5.98 -47.04 -4.54
C SER A 374 -7.29 -47.77 -4.84
#